data_AF-A0A3M6YQ88-F1
#
_entry.id   AF-A0A3M6YQ88-F1
#
_cell.length_a   1.000
_cell.length_b   1.000
_cell.length_c   1.000
_cell.angle_alpha   90.00
_cell.angle_beta   90.00
_cell.angle_gamma   90.00
#
_symmetry.space_group_name_H-M   'P 1'
#
loop_
_entity.id
_entity.type
_entity.pdbx_description
1 polymer ?
#
loop_
_entity_poly.entity_id
_entity_poly.type
_entity_poly.pdbx_seq_one_letter_code
_entity_poly.pdbx_strand_id
1 'polypeptide(L)'
;MRRALVQNLRTFRRPSPRKALKQLRINGPTSTYNVSFHRSIVSRNSQPLRAQMQLGRRLSGPLLLGAFAGGVAYFYQQQTAATSPVDVQAPKVTGVAVGPSKAYSTTTGAAQSAAASVDELPEAVRKALIVDKGQLYTAQIPADQPLTKETDYSGRKVLEMLTPQQAVAKLRTNEESYLVGRGEGVVRYDVVQIPSNDPIEDDHVEKIVEVPDTIAATEDGKTRSDWMFWGVFDGHAGWTTSAKLRQTLVSYVARELNATYQSALQDPKLTFPSSDAVDAAIKKGFVKLDNEITHESVQKVLKAQSKVVAAEILAPALSGSCALLSFYDSRSKELRVACTGDSRAVLGRRGSSGKWTATALSTDQTGGTASEDARLRAEHPGEPYVTMNGRILGGLEPSRAFGDAVYKWGKETQEKMKNQYFGRSPSKYLKTPPYVTAEPVVTTTKVQPEKGDFVVMATDGLWEMLTNEEVVGLVGSWLENQASKSTHDGGKASSSSATGWLQSWFSSQKAASLPIEHQKLGSKDDGQRAPIRQQQWGVPAGQDERFVVEDPNAATHLVRNALGGKDRDMLSALLTLPTPYSRRYRDDLTVQVIFFGEGKSNGKVELNKEASATVANGEAEGIKAKL
;
A
#
# COMPACT_ATOMS: atom_id res chain seq x y z
N MET A 1 -27.26 15.63 42.12
CA MET A 1 -28.28 16.68 42.39
C MET A 1 -29.47 16.49 41.44
N ARG A 2 -30.56 17.28 41.51
CA ARG A 2 -31.84 17.03 40.81
C ARG A 2 -32.27 18.22 39.89
N ARG A 3 -32.85 17.89 38.71
CA ARG A 3 -33.65 18.77 37.80
C ARG A 3 -32.89 19.93 37.13
N ALA A 4 -33.32 20.53 36.01
CA ALA A 4 -34.50 20.36 35.12
C ALA A 4 -34.01 20.30 33.62
N LEU A 5 -34.72 19.87 32.56
CA LEU A 5 -36.09 20.12 32.03
C LEU A 5 -36.41 21.60 31.74
N VAL A 6 -37.04 22.02 30.63
CA VAL A 6 -37.39 21.41 29.31
C VAL A 6 -37.72 22.57 28.33
N GLN A 7 -37.59 22.52 26.99
CA GLN A 7 -38.59 22.16 25.95
C GLN A 7 -37.96 22.57 24.58
N ASN A 8 -38.22 21.96 23.41
CA ASN A 8 -39.49 21.98 22.67
C ASN A 8 -39.58 20.88 21.59
N LEU A 9 -40.81 20.53 21.19
CA LEU A 9 -41.11 19.48 20.19
C LEU A 9 -42.35 19.85 19.35
N ARG A 10 -42.29 19.64 18.03
CA ARG A 10 -43.39 19.32 17.07
C ARG A 10 -42.78 19.13 15.67
N THR A 11 -42.73 17.91 15.08
CA THR A 11 -43.78 17.19 14.30
C THR A 11 -44.17 17.88 12.98
N PHE A 12 -44.40 17.21 11.83
CA PHE A 12 -44.82 15.82 11.59
C PHE A 12 -44.46 15.29 10.16
N ARG A 13 -44.42 13.95 10.02
CA ARG A 13 -44.76 13.10 8.82
C ARG A 13 -44.32 13.49 7.39
N ARG A 14 -43.56 12.57 6.76
CA ARG A 14 -43.72 12.21 5.32
C ARG A 14 -44.82 11.14 5.14
N PRO A 15 -45.48 11.07 3.97
CA PRO A 15 -46.09 9.84 3.45
C PRO A 15 -45.48 9.39 2.11
N SER A 16 -45.64 8.12 1.74
CA SER A 16 -45.30 7.52 0.43
C SER A 16 -45.89 6.09 0.34
N PRO A 17 -45.88 5.38 -0.81
CA PRO A 17 -46.19 5.81 -2.18
C PRO A 17 -47.13 4.80 -2.92
N ARG A 18 -47.62 5.13 -4.15
CA ARG A 18 -47.82 4.26 -5.36
C ARG A 18 -49.05 4.64 -6.21
N LYS A 19 -48.93 4.43 -7.55
CA LYS A 19 -49.92 4.04 -8.60
C LYS A 19 -51.35 4.68 -8.56
N ALA A 20 -51.99 5.10 -9.67
CA ALA A 20 -51.96 4.58 -11.05
C ALA A 20 -52.60 5.52 -12.10
N LEU A 21 -52.22 5.34 -13.38
CA LEU A 21 -53.00 5.32 -14.65
C LEU A 21 -54.17 6.30 -14.98
N LYS A 22 -54.29 6.56 -16.30
CA LYS A 22 -55.38 7.20 -17.08
C LYS A 22 -55.47 8.73 -16.96
N GLN A 23 -55.14 9.46 -18.03
CA GLN A 23 -55.93 9.76 -19.26
C GLN A 23 -56.97 10.87 -19.05
N LEU A 24 -56.70 12.06 -19.61
CA LEU A 24 -57.60 12.74 -20.55
C LEU A 24 -56.81 13.79 -21.37
N ARG A 25 -57.47 14.48 -22.30
CA ARG A 25 -56.92 15.25 -23.45
C ARG A 25 -57.79 16.50 -23.67
N ILE A 26 -57.36 17.44 -24.54
CA ILE A 26 -58.14 18.63 -25.01
C ILE A 26 -58.16 19.77 -23.94
N ASN A 27 -57.98 21.08 -24.20
CA ASN A 27 -57.86 21.90 -25.43
C ASN A 27 -56.81 23.05 -25.28
N GLY A 28 -56.54 23.82 -26.35
CA GLY A 28 -55.70 25.06 -26.34
C GLY A 28 -56.50 26.37 -26.16
N PRO A 29 -56.03 27.58 -26.61
CA PRO A 29 -54.91 27.83 -27.53
C PRO A 29 -54.01 29.09 -27.24
N THR A 30 -53.17 29.45 -28.22
CA THR A 30 -52.51 30.76 -28.49
C THR A 30 -51.61 31.45 -27.45
N SER A 31 -50.30 31.44 -27.70
CA SER A 31 -49.58 32.66 -28.17
C SER A 31 -48.28 32.27 -28.90
N THR A 32 -47.74 33.15 -29.75
CA THR A 32 -46.65 32.84 -30.70
C THR A 32 -45.40 33.67 -30.48
N TYR A 33 -44.23 33.02 -30.32
CA TYR A 33 -42.94 33.60 -30.67
C TYR A 33 -42.00 32.51 -31.24
N ASN A 34 -41.51 32.73 -32.47
CA ASN A 34 -40.47 31.93 -33.11
C ASN A 34 -39.17 32.75 -33.13
N VAL A 35 -38.06 32.14 -32.71
CA VAL A 35 -36.70 32.55 -33.13
C VAL A 35 -35.91 31.29 -33.46
N SER A 36 -35.42 31.22 -34.69
CA SER A 36 -34.70 30.06 -35.23
C SER A 36 -33.21 30.14 -34.92
N PHE A 37 -32.59 29.02 -34.54
CA PHE A 37 -31.12 28.87 -34.55
C PHE A 37 -30.69 27.87 -35.62
N HIS A 38 -29.80 28.31 -36.53
CA HIS A 38 -29.32 27.48 -37.62
C HIS A 38 -28.34 26.41 -37.15
N ARG A 39 -28.53 25.19 -37.64
CA ARG A 39 -27.64 24.05 -37.40
C ARG A 39 -26.51 24.06 -38.43
N SER A 40 -25.27 24.28 -37.98
CA SER A 40 -24.07 24.01 -38.79
C SER A 40 -23.55 22.62 -38.48
N ILE A 41 -23.34 21.80 -39.51
CA ILE A 41 -22.70 20.47 -39.40
C ILE A 41 -21.46 20.51 -40.28
N VAL A 42 -20.28 20.46 -39.66
CA VAL A 42 -19.01 20.27 -40.37
C VAL A 42 -18.47 18.89 -40.00
N SER A 43 -18.62 17.93 -40.93
CA SER A 43 -17.91 16.66 -40.86
C SER A 43 -16.46 16.87 -41.31
N ARG A 44 -15.50 16.36 -40.54
CA ARG A 44 -14.13 16.10 -41.00
C ARG A 44 -13.67 14.73 -40.50
N ASN A 45 -13.02 13.98 -41.39
CA ASN A 45 -12.74 12.56 -41.22
C ASN A 45 -11.65 12.32 -40.15
N SER A 46 -11.93 11.45 -39.19
CA SER A 46 -10.93 10.85 -38.32
C SER A 46 -10.33 9.59 -38.99
N GLN A 47 -9.10 9.70 -39.50
CA GLN A 47 -8.26 8.54 -39.83
C GLN A 47 -7.53 8.09 -38.54
N PRO A 48 -7.81 6.91 -37.98
CA PRO A 48 -7.06 6.40 -36.85
C PRO A 48 -5.67 5.92 -37.31
N LEU A 49 -4.61 6.43 -36.69
CA LEU A 49 -3.25 5.94 -36.91
C LEU A 49 -3.16 4.45 -36.51
N ARG A 50 -2.78 3.60 -37.45
CA ARG A 50 -2.55 2.17 -37.20
C ARG A 50 -1.22 1.96 -36.47
N ALA A 51 -1.29 1.73 -35.16
CA ALA A 51 -0.25 1.01 -34.42
C ALA A 51 -0.77 -0.40 -34.12
N GLN A 52 -0.03 -1.44 -34.53
CA GLN A 52 -0.38 -2.83 -34.22
C GLN A 52 0.28 -3.25 -32.90
N MET A 53 -0.54 -3.60 -31.91
CA MET A 53 -0.13 -4.49 -30.83
C MET A 53 -1.03 -5.73 -30.86
N GLN A 54 -0.43 -6.91 -31.04
CA GLN A 54 -1.16 -8.16 -31.09
C GLN A 54 -1.56 -8.58 -29.67
N LEU A 55 -2.87 -8.67 -29.42
CA LEU A 55 -3.38 -9.09 -28.12
C LEU A 55 -3.28 -10.62 -28.00
N GLY A 56 -2.30 -11.11 -27.25
CA GLY A 56 -2.02 -12.53 -27.03
C GLY A 56 -3.08 -13.26 -26.21
N ARG A 57 -4.27 -13.50 -26.79
CA ARG A 57 -5.34 -14.30 -26.18
C ARG A 57 -4.91 -15.76 -26.02
N ARG A 58 -4.52 -16.17 -24.81
CA ARG A 58 -4.46 -17.59 -24.43
C ARG A 58 -5.90 -18.14 -24.27
N LEU A 59 -6.41 -18.76 -25.33
CA LEU A 59 -7.59 -19.61 -25.28
C LEU A 59 -7.17 -21.05 -24.93
N SER A 60 -7.50 -21.51 -23.74
CA SER A 60 -7.30 -22.90 -23.32
C SER A 60 -8.50 -23.77 -23.74
N GLY A 61 -8.39 -24.42 -24.90
CA GLY A 61 -9.27 -25.52 -25.30
C GLY A 61 -8.80 -26.87 -24.73
N PRO A 62 -9.70 -27.79 -24.35
CA PRO A 62 -9.31 -29.10 -23.82
C PRO A 62 -8.83 -30.04 -24.93
N LEU A 63 -7.75 -30.77 -24.68
CA LEU A 63 -7.30 -31.88 -25.54
C LEU A 63 -7.97 -33.19 -25.12
N LEU A 64 -8.58 -33.89 -26.08
CA LEU A 64 -9.08 -35.24 -25.93
C LEU A 64 -8.46 -36.16 -26.99
N LEU A 65 -7.86 -37.25 -26.50
CA LEU A 65 -7.63 -38.57 -27.12
C LEU A 65 -7.58 -38.70 -28.65
N GLY A 66 -6.45 -39.23 -29.15
CA GLY A 66 -6.33 -39.74 -30.51
C GLY A 66 -4.98 -40.44 -30.74
N ALA A 67 -4.90 -41.74 -30.46
CA ALA A 67 -3.70 -42.55 -30.73
C ALA A 67 -3.84 -43.33 -32.04
N PHE A 68 -2.79 -43.34 -32.86
CA PHE A 68 -2.54 -44.36 -33.89
C PHE A 68 -1.04 -44.51 -34.13
N ALA A 69 -0.61 -45.65 -34.70
CA ALA A 69 0.79 -46.07 -34.72
C ALA A 69 1.25 -46.60 -36.09
N GLY A 70 2.57 -46.63 -36.28
CA GLY A 70 3.27 -47.17 -37.47
C GLY A 70 3.71 -46.08 -38.46
N GLY A 71 4.86 -46.21 -39.13
CA GLY A 71 5.92 -47.21 -38.93
C GLY A 71 6.95 -47.26 -40.07
N VAL A 72 8.10 -47.89 -39.78
CA VAL A 72 9.19 -48.26 -40.72
C VAL A 72 10.03 -47.08 -41.26
N ALA A 73 11.32 -47.34 -41.49
CA ALA A 73 12.35 -46.39 -41.93
C ALA A 73 13.05 -46.87 -43.21
N TYR A 74 13.87 -46.04 -43.88
CA TYR A 74 15.03 -46.55 -44.63
C TYR A 74 16.18 -45.53 -44.83
N PHE A 75 17.30 -46.04 -45.35
CA PHE A 75 18.63 -45.46 -45.61
C PHE A 75 18.69 -44.57 -46.88
N TYR A 76 19.79 -43.94 -47.34
CA TYR A 76 21.05 -43.34 -46.80
C TYR A 76 21.99 -42.98 -47.99
N GLN A 77 22.96 -42.05 -47.85
CA GLN A 77 24.09 -41.74 -48.80
C GLN A 77 23.76 -41.16 -50.22
N GLN A 78 24.28 -39.96 -50.59
CA GLN A 78 25.50 -39.65 -51.41
C GLN A 78 25.30 -39.70 -52.95
N GLN A 79 26.03 -39.00 -53.84
CA GLN A 79 27.26 -38.16 -53.73
C GLN A 79 27.37 -37.15 -54.92
N THR A 80 28.22 -36.09 -54.79
CA THR A 80 28.88 -35.28 -55.88
C THR A 80 28.01 -34.54 -56.94
N ALA A 81 28.53 -33.63 -57.79
CA ALA A 81 29.46 -32.50 -57.59
C ALA A 81 29.50 -31.54 -58.81
N ALA A 82 29.64 -30.23 -58.55
CA ALA A 82 30.30 -29.19 -59.37
C ALA A 82 29.80 -28.73 -60.78
N THR A 83 29.95 -27.39 -60.97
CA THR A 83 30.17 -26.61 -62.23
C THR A 83 29.03 -26.26 -63.19
N SER A 84 29.20 -25.08 -63.84
CA SER A 84 28.24 -24.22 -64.56
C SER A 84 28.72 -23.96 -66.03
N PRO A 85 28.34 -22.93 -66.84
CA PRO A 85 27.46 -21.74 -66.65
C PRO A 85 26.56 -21.32 -67.87
N VAL A 86 26.00 -20.08 -67.81
CA VAL A 86 25.44 -19.20 -68.90
C VAL A 86 23.98 -19.47 -69.35
N ASP A 87 23.02 -18.52 -69.32
CA ASP A 87 22.83 -17.31 -68.48
C ASP A 87 21.34 -17.19 -68.00
N VAL A 88 20.41 -16.26 -68.31
CA VAL A 88 20.32 -15.03 -69.15
C VAL A 88 19.47 -13.94 -68.43
N GLN A 89 20.10 -12.79 -68.10
CA GLN A 89 19.53 -11.45 -67.79
C GLN A 89 18.41 -11.22 -66.72
N ALA A 90 18.55 -10.10 -66.00
CA ALA A 90 17.50 -9.37 -65.27
C ALA A 90 17.88 -7.86 -65.15
N PRO A 91 16.94 -6.93 -64.90
CA PRO A 91 17.25 -5.57 -64.46
C PRO A 91 16.99 -5.34 -62.96
N LYS A 92 17.82 -4.51 -62.32
CA LYS A 92 17.72 -4.09 -60.91
C LYS A 92 17.10 -2.69 -60.78
N VAL A 93 16.65 -2.35 -59.58
CA VAL A 93 16.39 -0.95 -59.17
C VAL A 93 17.45 -0.52 -58.15
N THR A 94 17.98 0.70 -58.33
CA THR A 94 18.89 1.41 -57.42
C THR A 94 18.57 2.90 -57.47
N GLY A 95 18.42 3.57 -56.33
CA GLY A 95 18.23 5.04 -56.28
C GLY A 95 19.51 5.79 -55.92
N VAL A 96 19.47 7.14 -55.91
CA VAL A 96 20.36 8.04 -55.15
C VAL A 96 19.87 9.51 -55.24
N ALA A 97 20.13 10.29 -54.18
CA ALA A 97 20.18 11.76 -54.00
C ALA A 97 19.36 12.75 -54.88
N VAL A 98 18.89 13.84 -54.24
CA VAL A 98 18.48 15.09 -54.92
C VAL A 98 19.01 16.34 -54.20
N GLY A 99 19.57 17.26 -54.96
CA GLY A 99 19.78 18.67 -54.62
C GLY A 99 20.72 19.36 -55.64
N PRO A 100 20.74 20.70 -55.74
CA PRO A 100 19.81 21.69 -55.20
C PRO A 100 19.31 22.77 -56.20
N SER A 101 18.24 23.47 -55.81
CA SER A 101 17.96 24.90 -56.10
C SER A 101 17.41 25.38 -57.47
N LYS A 102 16.66 26.50 -57.37
CA LYS A 102 16.29 27.53 -58.38
C LYS A 102 15.18 27.27 -59.43
N ALA A 103 13.98 27.65 -59.00
CA ALA A 103 13.16 28.75 -59.57
C ALA A 103 12.54 28.66 -60.98
N TYR A 104 11.24 28.97 -61.05
CA TYR A 104 10.68 29.95 -61.99
C TYR A 104 9.55 30.75 -61.32
N SER A 105 9.15 31.88 -61.90
CA SER A 105 8.17 32.83 -61.34
C SER A 105 7.22 33.37 -62.42
N THR A 106 5.94 33.55 -62.06
CA THR A 106 4.99 34.39 -62.80
C THR A 106 3.91 34.95 -61.85
N THR A 107 3.96 36.27 -61.61
CA THR A 107 2.88 37.27 -61.82
C THR A 107 1.40 36.90 -61.54
N THR A 108 0.53 37.75 -60.96
CA THR A 108 0.62 39.09 -60.33
C THR A 108 -0.73 39.39 -59.66
N GLY A 109 -0.75 40.17 -58.58
CA GLY A 109 -1.98 40.74 -58.02
C GLY A 109 -1.71 41.52 -56.75
N ALA A 110 -2.06 42.81 -56.68
CA ALA A 110 -1.70 43.69 -55.58
C ALA A 110 -2.92 44.19 -54.80
N ALA A 111 -2.81 44.15 -53.47
CA ALA A 111 -3.61 44.91 -52.52
C ALA A 111 -2.71 45.28 -51.33
N GLN A 112 -2.90 46.46 -50.74
CA GLN A 112 -2.01 47.02 -49.71
C GLN A 112 -2.58 46.87 -48.29
N SER A 113 -1.69 46.96 -47.29
CA SER A 113 -1.94 47.32 -45.88
C SER A 113 -3.04 46.55 -45.12
N ALA A 114 -2.75 45.92 -43.98
CA ALA A 114 -2.25 46.63 -42.81
C ALA A 114 -1.39 45.74 -41.89
N ALA A 115 -0.59 46.38 -41.03
CA ALA A 115 0.08 45.68 -39.93
C ALA A 115 -0.89 45.50 -38.76
N ALA A 116 -1.06 44.26 -38.30
CA ALA A 116 -1.65 43.94 -37.01
C ALA A 116 -0.61 43.13 -36.22
N SER A 117 0.01 43.77 -35.24
CA SER A 117 0.94 43.11 -34.33
C SER A 117 0.19 42.20 -33.36
N VAL A 118 0.52 40.92 -33.37
CA VAL A 118 0.17 39.99 -32.29
C VAL A 118 1.46 39.33 -31.82
N ASP A 119 2.01 39.82 -30.71
CA ASP A 119 2.96 39.05 -29.90
C ASP A 119 2.16 37.94 -29.22
N GLU A 120 1.87 36.89 -29.98
CA GLU A 120 1.23 35.68 -29.46
C GLU A 120 2.30 34.91 -28.67
N LEU A 121 2.46 35.31 -27.41
CA LEU A 121 3.22 34.56 -26.40
C LEU A 121 2.80 33.08 -26.49
N PRO A 122 3.76 32.13 -26.48
CA PRO A 122 3.44 30.73 -26.69
C PRO A 122 2.41 30.27 -25.67
N GLU A 123 1.22 29.91 -26.18
CA GLU A 123 0.05 29.53 -25.38
C GLU A 123 0.47 28.47 -24.36
N ALA A 124 0.41 28.81 -23.07
CA ALA A 124 1.04 28.01 -22.04
C ALA A 124 0.40 26.61 -21.99
N VAL A 125 1.19 25.56 -22.21
CA VAL A 125 0.71 24.18 -22.28
C VAL A 125 0.97 23.47 -20.95
N ARG A 126 -0.07 22.90 -20.34
CA ARG A 126 0.04 22.06 -19.13
C ARG A 126 -0.22 20.59 -19.43
N LYS A 127 0.34 19.71 -18.60
CA LYS A 127 0.08 18.26 -18.66
C LYS A 127 -1.25 17.94 -17.97
N ALA A 128 -2.03 17.05 -18.57
CA ALA A 128 -3.26 16.52 -18.02
C ALA A 128 -3.26 14.98 -18.05
N LEU A 129 -3.93 14.38 -17.07
CA LEU A 129 -4.06 12.92 -16.95
C LEU A 129 -5.45 12.47 -17.42
N ILE A 130 -5.51 11.80 -18.57
CA ILE A 130 -6.74 11.21 -19.10
C ILE A 130 -6.81 9.75 -18.68
N VAL A 131 -7.96 9.35 -18.11
CA VAL A 131 -8.24 7.97 -17.68
C VAL A 131 -9.35 7.39 -18.56
N ASP A 132 -9.00 6.60 -19.57
CA ASP A 132 -9.96 5.89 -20.42
C ASP A 132 -9.75 4.37 -20.32
N LYS A 133 -10.84 3.61 -20.18
CA LYS A 133 -10.88 2.14 -20.14
C LYS A 133 -9.88 1.44 -19.19
N GLY A 134 -9.32 2.14 -18.20
CA GLY A 134 -8.32 1.63 -17.26
C GLY A 134 -6.87 1.86 -17.67
N GLN A 135 -6.62 2.62 -18.73
CA GLN A 135 -5.31 3.11 -19.13
C GLN A 135 -5.15 4.59 -18.78
N LEU A 136 -3.91 4.99 -18.46
CA LEU A 136 -3.51 6.36 -18.18
C LEU A 136 -2.83 6.94 -19.42
N TYR A 137 -3.25 8.14 -19.83
CA TYR A 137 -2.62 8.89 -20.91
C TYR A 137 -2.24 10.29 -20.40
N THR A 138 -0.99 10.69 -20.62
CA THR A 138 -0.58 12.09 -20.46
C THR A 138 -0.92 12.83 -21.74
N ALA A 139 -1.67 13.92 -21.60
CA ALA A 139 -2.05 14.82 -22.69
C ALA A 139 -1.52 16.23 -22.43
N GLN A 140 -1.32 16.99 -23.48
CA GLN A 140 -1.06 18.43 -23.42
C GLN A 140 -2.39 19.17 -23.64
N ILE A 141 -2.73 20.10 -22.75
CA ILE A 141 -3.89 20.98 -22.86
C ILE A 141 -3.47 22.45 -22.72
N PRO A 142 -4.14 23.40 -23.40
CA PRO A 142 -4.01 24.82 -23.14
C PRO A 142 -4.24 25.17 -21.65
N ALA A 143 -3.53 26.18 -21.14
CA ALA A 143 -3.62 26.59 -19.74
C ALA A 143 -4.96 27.26 -19.37
N ASP A 144 -5.70 27.81 -20.33
CA ASP A 144 -6.99 28.47 -20.09
C ASP A 144 -8.11 27.47 -19.71
N GLN A 145 -8.09 26.27 -20.29
CA GLN A 145 -9.16 25.28 -20.16
C GLN A 145 -8.73 24.05 -19.35
N PRO A 146 -9.28 23.83 -18.15
CA PRO A 146 -9.08 22.58 -17.42
C PRO A 146 -10.07 21.51 -17.88
N LEU A 147 -9.73 20.23 -17.69
CA LEU A 147 -10.69 19.12 -17.76
C LEU A 147 -11.73 19.28 -16.64
N THR A 148 -12.80 20.01 -16.98
CA THR A 148 -13.91 20.40 -16.11
C THR A 148 -15.14 19.57 -16.42
N LYS A 149 -15.95 19.37 -15.38
CA LYS A 149 -17.37 19.07 -15.56
C LYS A 149 -18.18 20.09 -14.78
N GLU A 150 -19.14 20.73 -15.47
CA GLU A 150 -20.18 21.53 -14.83
C GLU A 150 -21.06 20.61 -13.97
N THR A 151 -21.11 20.89 -12.68
CA THR A 151 -22.01 20.26 -11.69
C THR A 151 -22.69 21.37 -10.91
N ASP A 152 -24.02 21.39 -10.96
CA ASP A 152 -24.92 22.52 -10.66
C ASP A 152 -24.68 23.30 -9.35
N TYR A 153 -25.39 23.01 -8.25
CA TYR A 153 -25.10 23.54 -6.91
C TYR A 153 -24.01 22.68 -6.22
N SER A 154 -23.18 22.02 -7.02
CA SER A 154 -22.51 20.76 -6.66
C SER A 154 -21.04 20.69 -7.11
N GLY A 155 -20.38 21.85 -7.18
CA GLY A 155 -18.92 22.00 -7.13
C GLY A 155 -18.15 21.47 -8.34
N ARG A 156 -17.88 22.36 -9.31
CA ARG A 156 -17.08 22.11 -10.53
C ARG A 156 -15.78 21.36 -10.19
N LYS A 157 -15.71 20.06 -10.51
CA LYS A 157 -14.48 19.27 -10.35
C LYS A 157 -13.58 19.42 -11.58
N VAL A 158 -12.32 19.77 -11.32
CA VAL A 158 -11.20 19.83 -12.27
C VAL A 158 -10.30 18.62 -12.00
N LEU A 159 -9.93 17.87 -13.04
CA LEU A 159 -8.82 16.91 -12.94
C LEU A 159 -7.59 17.49 -13.65
N GLU A 160 -6.86 18.33 -12.92
CA GLU A 160 -5.55 18.84 -13.31
C GLU A 160 -4.47 17.92 -12.74
N MET A 161 -3.41 17.66 -13.51
CA MET A 161 -2.29 16.87 -13.01
C MET A 161 -1.49 17.68 -11.99
N LEU A 162 -1.19 17.08 -10.83
CA LEU A 162 -0.33 17.72 -9.84
C LEU A 162 1.01 18.10 -10.48
N THR A 163 1.50 19.30 -10.20
CA THR A 163 2.90 19.64 -10.46
C THR A 163 3.82 18.76 -9.60
N PRO A 164 5.09 18.52 -9.99
CA PRO A 164 6.04 17.77 -9.17
C PRO A 164 6.18 18.31 -7.74
N GLN A 165 6.00 19.62 -7.54
CA GLN A 165 6.01 20.28 -6.23
C GLN A 165 4.76 19.94 -5.41
N GLN A 166 3.57 19.98 -6.01
CA GLN A 166 2.32 19.56 -5.34
C GLN A 166 2.30 18.05 -5.07
N ALA A 167 2.87 17.23 -5.95
CA ALA A 167 3.04 15.79 -5.75
C ALA A 167 3.95 15.50 -4.55
N VAL A 168 5.08 16.21 -4.42
CA VAL A 168 5.94 16.14 -3.21
C VAL A 168 5.20 16.60 -1.96
N ALA A 169 4.47 17.72 -2.01
CA ALA A 169 3.71 18.21 -0.86
C ALA A 169 2.63 17.20 -0.41
N LYS A 170 1.92 16.57 -1.36
CA LYS A 170 0.92 15.53 -1.08
C LYS A 170 1.55 14.26 -0.52
N LEU A 171 2.70 13.83 -1.04
CA LEU A 171 3.46 12.70 -0.52
C LEU A 171 3.90 12.93 0.94
N ARG A 172 4.37 14.15 1.25
CA ARG A 172 4.87 14.54 2.58
C ARG A 172 3.78 15.03 3.54
N THR A 173 2.50 14.90 3.20
CA THR A 173 1.39 15.44 4.04
C THR A 173 1.24 14.68 5.36
N ASN A 174 1.49 13.37 5.35
CA ASN A 174 1.37 12.48 6.52
C ASN A 174 2.71 11.84 6.88
N GLU A 175 3.85 12.50 6.61
CA GLU A 175 5.16 11.98 7.05
C GLU A 175 5.39 12.33 8.52
N GLU A 176 5.83 11.36 9.32
CA GLU A 176 6.26 11.57 10.70
C GLU A 176 7.61 10.89 10.94
N SER A 177 8.44 11.49 11.80
CA SER A 177 9.74 10.94 12.17
C SER A 177 10.04 11.29 13.62
N TYR A 178 10.52 10.34 14.40
CA TYR A 178 10.76 10.49 15.83
C TYR A 178 12.16 10.01 16.21
N LEU A 179 12.88 10.82 16.99
CA LEU A 179 14.13 10.45 17.62
C LEU A 179 13.84 9.82 18.99
N VAL A 180 14.46 8.68 19.29
CA VAL A 180 14.19 7.88 20.49
C VAL A 180 15.40 7.96 21.41
N GLY A 181 15.31 8.83 22.43
CA GLY A 181 16.37 9.11 23.39
C GLY A 181 16.45 8.12 24.55
N ARG A 182 16.16 6.83 24.32
CA ARG A 182 16.23 5.77 25.34
C ARG A 182 17.65 5.21 25.52
N GLY A 183 18.60 5.61 24.67
CA GLY A 183 20.03 5.32 24.78
C GLY A 183 20.47 4.01 24.13
N GLU A 184 19.63 2.97 24.18
CA GLU A 184 19.86 1.69 23.53
C GLU A 184 18.57 1.12 22.90
N GLY A 185 18.72 0.22 21.94
CA GLY A 185 17.59 -0.39 21.24
C GLY A 185 17.25 0.34 19.96
N VAL A 186 16.20 1.17 19.97
CA VAL A 186 15.80 1.99 18.81
C VAL A 186 16.23 3.44 19.02
N VAL A 187 16.78 4.05 17.97
CA VAL A 187 17.27 5.44 17.98
C VAL A 187 16.42 6.39 17.13
N ARG A 188 15.72 5.87 16.12
CA ARG A 188 14.81 6.62 15.25
C ARG A 188 13.73 5.69 14.68
N TYR A 189 12.53 6.21 14.45
CA TYR A 189 11.58 5.59 13.52
C TYR A 189 10.88 6.64 12.65
N ASP A 190 10.57 6.25 11.41
CA ASP A 190 9.91 7.07 10.40
C ASP A 190 8.63 6.39 9.91
N VAL A 191 7.56 7.15 9.69
CA VAL A 191 6.24 6.67 9.24
C VAL A 191 5.72 7.54 8.10
N VAL A 192 4.94 6.97 7.17
CA VAL A 192 4.10 7.71 6.22
C VAL A 192 2.82 6.94 5.88
N GLN A 193 1.70 7.65 5.65
CA GLN A 193 0.45 7.10 5.10
C GLN A 193 0.00 7.82 3.81
N ILE A 194 -0.26 7.08 2.72
CA ILE A 194 -0.81 7.62 1.46
C ILE A 194 -2.17 6.98 1.13
N PRO A 195 -3.29 7.73 1.22
CA PRO A 195 -4.63 7.19 0.96
C PRO A 195 -4.92 6.94 -0.52
N SER A 196 -5.53 5.80 -0.78
CA SER A 196 -6.17 5.35 -2.03
C SER A 196 -7.68 5.24 -1.85
N ASN A 197 -8.14 4.87 -0.66
CA ASN A 197 -9.52 4.93 -0.21
C ASN A 197 -9.87 6.32 0.39
N ASP A 198 -11.14 6.55 0.71
CA ASP A 198 -11.62 7.77 1.40
C ASP A 198 -12.82 7.41 2.30
N PRO A 199 -12.66 7.37 3.64
CA PRO A 199 -11.39 7.50 4.36
C PRO A 199 -10.41 6.37 4.01
N ILE A 200 -9.13 6.55 4.38
CA ILE A 200 -8.13 5.48 4.34
C ILE A 200 -8.61 4.29 5.17
N GLU A 201 -8.37 3.06 4.70
CA GLU A 201 -8.70 1.85 5.45
C GLU A 201 -7.51 1.40 6.33
N ASP A 202 -6.26 1.67 5.92
CA ASP A 202 -5.06 1.48 6.73
C ASP A 202 -5.02 2.29 8.05
N ASP A 203 -4.45 1.71 9.11
CA ASP A 203 -4.07 2.42 10.34
C ASP A 203 -2.71 1.92 10.90
N HIS A 204 -2.12 2.62 11.88
CA HIS A 204 -0.81 2.27 12.46
C HIS A 204 -0.70 2.57 13.97
N VAL A 205 0.30 2.02 14.67
CA VAL A 205 0.53 2.33 16.09
C VAL A 205 2.00 2.17 16.51
N GLU A 206 2.46 3.09 17.35
CA GLU A 206 3.79 3.09 17.95
C GLU A 206 3.65 3.28 19.47
N LYS A 207 4.36 2.47 20.26
CA LYS A 207 4.28 2.51 21.72
C LYS A 207 5.59 2.08 22.36
N ILE A 208 6.05 2.82 23.37
CA ILE A 208 7.17 2.42 24.23
C ILE A 208 6.65 2.37 25.66
N VAL A 209 6.72 1.19 26.27
CA VAL A 209 6.31 0.94 27.66
C VAL A 209 7.56 0.67 28.48
N GLU A 210 7.87 1.57 29.40
CA GLU A 210 8.96 1.40 30.36
C GLU A 210 8.60 0.29 31.35
N VAL A 211 9.43 -0.76 31.42
CA VAL A 211 9.18 -1.94 32.26
C VAL A 211 9.77 -1.67 33.66
N PRO A 212 8.97 -1.75 34.74
CA PRO A 212 9.48 -1.60 36.10
C PRO A 212 10.49 -2.70 36.45
N ASP A 213 11.51 -2.36 37.25
CA ASP A 213 12.52 -3.32 37.74
C ASP A 213 11.89 -4.51 38.50
N THR A 214 10.70 -4.32 39.08
CA THR A 214 9.91 -5.38 39.74
C THR A 214 9.29 -6.40 38.78
N ILE A 215 9.37 -6.19 37.47
CA ILE A 215 8.87 -7.08 36.41
C ILE A 215 10.02 -7.61 35.53
N ALA A 216 11.20 -6.99 35.59
CA ALA A 216 12.41 -7.43 34.90
C ALA A 216 13.62 -7.41 35.86
N ALA A 217 13.82 -8.48 36.62
CA ALA A 217 14.99 -8.64 37.49
C ALA A 217 16.27 -8.71 36.64
N THR A 218 17.11 -7.69 36.70
CA THR A 218 18.23 -7.53 35.76
C THR A 218 19.50 -8.29 36.18
N GLU A 219 20.05 -9.06 35.26
CA GLU A 219 21.27 -9.85 35.46
C GLU A 219 22.53 -8.95 35.50
N ASP A 220 22.52 -7.84 34.75
CA ASP A 220 23.66 -6.94 34.55
C ASP A 220 23.65 -5.68 35.44
N GLY A 221 22.69 -5.54 36.37
CA GLY A 221 22.54 -4.32 37.20
C GLY A 221 22.07 -3.07 36.45
N LYS A 222 21.63 -3.19 35.19
CA LYS A 222 20.88 -2.14 34.48
C LYS A 222 19.54 -1.88 35.18
N THR A 223 19.05 -0.63 35.13
CA THR A 223 17.88 -0.15 35.91
C THR A 223 16.70 0.29 35.03
N ARG A 224 16.50 -0.39 33.89
CA ARG A 224 15.30 -0.32 33.03
C ARG A 224 15.36 -1.37 31.92
N SER A 225 14.19 -1.83 31.46
CA SER A 225 14.00 -2.35 30.09
C SER A 225 12.83 -1.62 29.43
N ASP A 226 12.82 -1.57 28.11
CA ASP A 226 11.71 -1.02 27.32
C ASP A 226 11.03 -2.13 26.52
N TRP A 227 9.70 -2.18 26.62
CA TRP A 227 8.84 -2.94 25.73
C TRP A 227 8.33 -2.01 24.63
N MET A 228 8.88 -2.18 23.44
CA MET A 228 8.67 -1.27 22.31
C MET A 228 7.85 -1.98 21.23
N PHE A 229 6.81 -1.32 20.73
CA PHE A 229 5.86 -1.87 19.76
C PHE A 229 5.70 -0.91 18.59
N TRP A 230 5.74 -1.45 17.37
CA TRP A 230 5.33 -0.78 16.14
C TRP A 230 4.39 -1.71 15.39
N GLY A 231 3.32 -1.19 14.79
CA GLY A 231 2.36 -2.02 14.08
C GLY A 231 1.64 -1.29 12.96
N VAL A 232 1.31 -2.05 11.91
CA VAL A 232 0.52 -1.59 10.76
C VAL A 232 -0.69 -2.50 10.58
N PHE A 233 -1.81 -1.89 10.20
CA PHE A 233 -3.13 -2.51 10.15
C PHE A 233 -3.77 -2.21 8.80
N ASP A 234 -3.53 -3.09 7.83
CA ASP A 234 -4.24 -3.11 6.54
C ASP A 234 -5.74 -3.25 6.84
N GLY A 235 -6.58 -2.33 6.38
CA GLY A 235 -8.01 -2.35 6.65
C GLY A 235 -8.80 -2.65 5.39
N HIS A 236 -9.92 -3.38 5.51
CA HIS A 236 -10.73 -3.67 4.33
C HIS A 236 -12.24 -3.72 4.60
N ALA A 237 -12.98 -3.13 3.65
CA ALA A 237 -14.44 -3.01 3.68
C ALA A 237 -14.96 -2.29 4.94
N GLY A 238 -14.17 -1.32 5.42
CA GLY A 238 -14.39 -0.41 6.54
C GLY A 238 -13.15 -0.26 7.41
N TRP A 239 -12.58 0.95 7.47
CA TRP A 239 -11.52 1.40 8.40
C TRP A 239 -11.79 1.12 9.91
N THR A 240 -12.99 0.69 10.30
CA THR A 240 -13.36 0.55 11.71
C THR A 240 -12.66 -0.60 12.44
N THR A 241 -12.09 -1.58 11.74
CA THR A 241 -11.33 -2.66 12.38
C THR A 241 -9.89 -2.24 12.65
N SER A 242 -9.17 -1.74 11.64
CA SER A 242 -7.81 -1.21 11.76
C SER A 242 -7.72 -0.10 12.84
N ALA A 243 -8.69 0.83 12.87
CA ALA A 243 -8.75 1.84 13.92
C ALA A 243 -9.03 1.30 15.32
N LYS A 244 -9.80 0.21 15.46
CA LYS A 244 -9.95 -0.51 16.74
C LYS A 244 -8.63 -1.19 17.14
N LEU A 245 -7.84 -1.71 16.19
CA LEU A 245 -6.53 -2.29 16.45
C LEU A 245 -5.52 -1.25 16.94
N ARG A 246 -5.34 -0.12 16.23
CA ARG A 246 -4.50 1.01 16.70
C ARG A 246 -4.82 1.38 18.15
N GLN A 247 -6.11 1.48 18.49
CA GLN A 247 -6.54 1.93 19.81
C GLN A 247 -6.35 0.89 20.93
N THR A 248 -6.31 -0.41 20.62
CA THR A 248 -6.46 -1.45 21.66
C THR A 248 -5.54 -2.67 21.57
N LEU A 249 -4.94 -3.00 20.42
CA LEU A 249 -4.15 -4.24 20.25
C LEU A 249 -2.93 -4.29 21.18
N VAL A 250 -2.14 -3.20 21.22
CA VAL A 250 -0.95 -3.11 22.08
C VAL A 250 -1.35 -3.28 23.56
N SER A 251 -2.42 -2.64 24.00
CA SER A 251 -2.93 -2.77 25.39
C SER A 251 -3.40 -4.18 25.72
N TYR A 252 -3.94 -4.92 24.75
CA TYR A 252 -4.30 -6.33 24.90
C TYR A 252 -3.06 -7.22 25.02
N VAL A 253 -2.08 -7.06 24.13
CA VAL A 253 -0.82 -7.83 24.13
C VAL A 253 0.02 -7.53 25.38
N ALA A 254 0.26 -6.26 25.70
CA ALA A 254 1.05 -5.84 26.85
C ALA A 254 0.48 -6.33 28.19
N ARG A 255 -0.85 -6.45 28.33
CA ARG A 255 -1.48 -7.02 29.53
C ARG A 255 -1.22 -8.52 29.69
N GLU A 256 -1.31 -9.30 28.60
CA GLU A 256 -1.03 -10.73 28.67
C GLU A 256 0.49 -10.98 28.84
N LEU A 257 1.36 -10.16 28.22
CA LEU A 257 2.80 -10.15 28.47
C LEU A 257 3.12 -9.85 29.95
N ASN A 258 2.57 -8.78 30.51
CA ASN A 258 2.72 -8.42 31.92
C ASN A 258 2.34 -9.58 32.85
N ALA A 259 1.20 -10.24 32.59
CA ALA A 259 0.78 -11.41 33.36
C ALA A 259 1.79 -12.57 33.24
N THR A 260 2.28 -12.87 32.04
CA THR A 260 3.28 -13.92 31.80
C THR A 260 4.62 -13.65 32.50
N TYR A 261 5.13 -12.41 32.48
CA TYR A 261 6.35 -12.04 33.21
C TYR A 261 6.13 -12.10 34.74
N GLN A 262 5.00 -11.60 35.24
CA GLN A 262 4.65 -11.68 36.66
C GLN A 262 4.43 -13.13 37.15
N SER A 263 4.01 -14.05 36.28
CA SER A 263 3.95 -15.48 36.60
C SER A 263 5.32 -16.16 36.58
N ALA A 264 6.23 -15.76 35.69
CA ALA A 264 7.59 -16.30 35.69
C ALA A 264 8.33 -15.99 36.99
N LEU A 265 8.24 -14.74 37.47
CA LEU A 265 8.84 -14.27 38.74
C LEU A 265 8.28 -14.94 40.01
N GLN A 266 7.29 -15.83 39.90
CA GLN A 266 6.78 -16.64 41.01
C GLN A 266 7.49 -18.00 41.14
N ASP A 267 8.24 -18.45 40.12
CA ASP A 267 9.12 -19.60 40.22
C ASP A 267 10.55 -19.13 40.59
N PRO A 268 11.10 -19.52 41.75
CA PRO A 268 12.48 -19.17 42.15
C PRO A 268 13.58 -19.64 41.17
N LYS A 269 13.25 -20.42 40.14
CA LYS A 269 14.15 -20.85 39.07
C LYS A 269 14.09 -19.99 37.81
N LEU A 270 13.13 -19.06 37.69
CA LEU A 270 12.88 -18.27 36.48
C LEU A 270 12.98 -16.77 36.73
N THR A 271 14.07 -16.16 36.23
CA THR A 271 14.21 -14.70 36.15
C THR A 271 13.26 -14.08 35.10
N PHE A 272 12.92 -14.85 34.07
CA PHE A 272 12.14 -14.43 32.89
C PHE A 272 11.29 -15.59 32.34
N PRO A 273 10.19 -15.31 31.61
CA PRO A 273 9.44 -16.34 30.89
C PRO A 273 10.23 -16.92 29.70
N SER A 274 9.88 -18.14 29.26
CA SER A 274 10.40 -18.74 28.03
C SER A 274 9.86 -18.04 26.77
N SER A 275 10.56 -18.17 25.62
CA SER A 275 10.08 -17.61 24.34
C SER A 275 8.66 -18.06 24.03
N ASP A 276 8.39 -19.37 24.13
CA ASP A 276 7.08 -19.96 23.85
C ASP A 276 5.96 -19.32 24.71
N ALA A 277 6.25 -18.94 25.95
CA ALA A 277 5.30 -18.27 26.83
C ALA A 277 5.08 -16.80 26.45
N VAL A 278 6.11 -16.11 25.96
CA VAL A 278 6.00 -14.75 25.39
C VAL A 278 5.20 -14.78 24.09
N ASP A 279 5.50 -15.72 23.20
CA ASP A 279 4.85 -15.89 21.91
C ASP A 279 3.37 -16.28 22.09
N ALA A 280 3.07 -17.17 23.05
CA ALA A 280 1.72 -17.50 23.47
C ALA A 280 0.97 -16.31 24.09
N ALA A 281 1.64 -15.45 24.86
CA ALA A 281 1.03 -14.24 25.42
C ALA A 281 0.61 -13.25 24.32
N ILE A 282 1.45 -13.05 23.30
CA ILE A 282 1.13 -12.22 22.14
C ILE A 282 -0.07 -12.79 21.37
N LYS A 283 -0.04 -14.08 21.03
CA LYS A 283 -1.16 -14.79 20.37
C LYS A 283 -2.46 -14.67 21.15
N LYS A 284 -2.41 -14.87 22.46
CA LYS A 284 -3.55 -14.73 23.38
C LYS A 284 -4.09 -13.30 23.40
N GLY A 285 -3.22 -12.29 23.36
CA GLY A 285 -3.61 -10.88 23.22
C GLY A 285 -4.44 -10.62 21.96
N PHE A 286 -3.97 -11.12 20.81
CA PHE A 286 -4.67 -11.03 19.52
C PHE A 286 -6.05 -11.73 19.57
N VAL A 287 -6.07 -13.03 19.87
CA VAL A 287 -7.32 -13.85 19.85
C VAL A 287 -8.37 -13.31 20.84
N LYS A 288 -7.94 -12.80 22.00
CA LYS A 288 -8.85 -12.22 23.01
C LYS A 288 -9.48 -10.91 22.55
N LEU A 289 -8.74 -10.05 21.84
CA LEU A 289 -9.28 -8.83 21.24
C LEU A 289 -10.24 -9.16 20.09
N ASP A 290 -9.90 -10.12 19.22
CA ASP A 290 -10.80 -10.53 18.14
C ASP A 290 -12.09 -11.17 18.69
N ASN A 291 -12.04 -11.89 19.81
CA ASN A 291 -13.24 -12.36 20.51
C ASN A 291 -14.12 -11.21 21.06
N GLU A 292 -13.53 -10.14 21.59
CA GLU A 292 -14.27 -8.92 21.98
C GLU A 292 -14.97 -8.30 20.77
N ILE A 293 -14.23 -8.16 19.66
CA ILE A 293 -14.69 -7.56 18.40
C ILE A 293 -15.79 -8.39 17.74
N THR A 294 -15.64 -9.72 17.67
CA THR A 294 -16.50 -10.58 16.85
C THR A 294 -17.60 -11.26 17.64
N HIS A 295 -17.37 -11.73 18.86
CA HIS A 295 -18.32 -12.56 19.60
C HIS A 295 -19.00 -11.81 20.75
N GLU A 296 -18.27 -11.05 21.55
CA GLU A 296 -18.89 -10.26 22.63
C GLU A 296 -19.74 -9.11 22.09
N SER A 297 -19.34 -8.49 20.98
CA SER A 297 -20.09 -7.46 20.26
C SER A 297 -21.53 -7.90 19.95
N VAL A 298 -21.69 -9.13 19.45
CA VAL A 298 -23.00 -9.75 19.19
C VAL A 298 -23.81 -9.88 20.48
N GLN A 299 -23.21 -10.32 21.59
CA GLN A 299 -23.90 -10.45 22.87
C GLN A 299 -24.33 -9.08 23.43
N LYS A 300 -23.45 -8.07 23.33
CA LYS A 300 -23.73 -6.68 23.71
C LYS A 300 -24.92 -6.13 22.91
N VAL A 301 -24.97 -6.39 21.60
CA VAL A 301 -26.05 -5.96 20.70
C VAL A 301 -27.36 -6.72 20.93
N LEU A 302 -27.33 -8.04 21.08
CA LEU A 302 -28.51 -8.85 21.38
C LEU A 302 -29.15 -8.49 22.73
N LYS A 303 -28.34 -8.07 23.71
CA LYS A 303 -28.81 -7.53 25.00
C LYS A 303 -29.38 -6.11 24.86
N ALA A 304 -28.79 -5.27 24.01
CA ALA A 304 -29.23 -3.89 23.81
C ALA A 304 -30.47 -3.74 22.91
N GLN A 305 -30.73 -4.71 22.02
CA GLN A 305 -31.86 -4.76 21.08
C GLN A 305 -32.03 -3.49 20.20
N SER A 306 -30.97 -2.69 20.05
CA SER A 306 -31.00 -1.39 19.39
C SER A 306 -30.16 -1.41 18.11
N LYS A 307 -30.78 -1.02 16.99
CA LYS A 307 -30.05 -0.88 15.72
C LYS A 307 -29.02 0.25 15.73
N VAL A 308 -29.19 1.29 16.57
CA VAL A 308 -28.18 2.36 16.68
C VAL A 308 -26.91 1.80 17.35
N VAL A 309 -27.08 1.10 18.48
CA VAL A 309 -25.98 0.43 19.18
C VAL A 309 -25.32 -0.64 18.30
N ALA A 310 -26.11 -1.34 17.48
CA ALA A 310 -25.58 -2.32 16.53
C ALA A 310 -24.73 -1.71 15.40
N ALA A 311 -25.03 -0.48 14.95
CA ALA A 311 -24.24 0.19 13.92
C ALA A 311 -22.83 0.52 14.44
N GLU A 312 -22.74 0.95 15.70
CA GLU A 312 -21.48 1.29 16.37
C GLU A 312 -20.68 0.03 16.78
N ILE A 313 -21.32 -0.89 17.51
CA ILE A 313 -20.64 -2.04 18.12
C ILE A 313 -20.29 -3.14 17.11
N LEU A 314 -21.04 -3.30 16.01
CA LEU A 314 -20.72 -4.32 14.99
C LEU A 314 -19.82 -3.80 13.85
N ALA A 315 -19.52 -2.50 13.75
CA ALA A 315 -18.70 -2.01 12.64
C ALA A 315 -17.33 -2.70 12.55
N PRO A 316 -16.53 -2.80 13.65
CA PRO A 316 -15.26 -3.56 13.64
C PRO A 316 -15.43 -5.09 13.47
N ALA A 317 -16.66 -5.62 13.58
CA ALA A 317 -16.96 -7.03 13.34
C ALA A 317 -17.35 -7.31 11.87
N LEU A 318 -17.87 -6.29 11.18
CA LEU A 318 -18.43 -6.37 9.83
C LEU A 318 -17.50 -5.82 8.76
N SER A 319 -16.45 -5.07 9.14
CA SER A 319 -15.22 -4.90 8.37
C SER A 319 -14.11 -5.83 8.88
N GLY A 320 -13.01 -5.92 8.14
CA GLY A 320 -11.84 -6.72 8.53
C GLY A 320 -10.56 -5.89 8.55
N SER A 321 -9.49 -6.47 9.10
CA SER A 321 -8.16 -5.88 9.05
C SER A 321 -7.07 -6.93 9.25
N CYS A 322 -6.01 -6.87 8.44
CA CYS A 322 -4.75 -7.56 8.73
C CYS A 322 -4.02 -6.83 9.86
N ALA A 323 -3.12 -7.53 10.55
CA ALA A 323 -2.35 -6.97 11.65
C ALA A 323 -0.92 -7.52 11.65
N LEU A 324 0.03 -6.62 11.49
CA LEU A 324 1.44 -6.89 11.63
C LEU A 324 1.96 -6.07 12.82
N LEU A 325 2.17 -6.71 13.96
CA LEU A 325 2.67 -6.09 15.18
C LEU A 325 4.08 -6.59 15.48
N SER A 326 5.01 -5.67 15.72
CA SER A 326 6.30 -5.97 16.30
C SER A 326 6.29 -5.74 17.82
N PHE A 327 7.10 -6.52 18.53
CA PHE A 327 7.39 -6.36 19.94
C PHE A 327 8.90 -6.55 20.15
N TYR A 328 9.57 -5.52 20.66
CA TYR A 328 10.99 -5.51 20.96
C TYR A 328 11.21 -5.31 22.47
N ASP A 329 11.99 -6.20 23.09
CA ASP A 329 12.43 -6.07 24.49
C ASP A 329 13.90 -5.61 24.52
N SER A 330 14.14 -4.36 24.93
CA SER A 330 15.46 -3.72 24.76
C SER A 330 16.59 -4.43 25.51
N ARG A 331 16.29 -5.01 26.68
CA ARG A 331 17.19 -5.89 27.46
C ARG A 331 17.63 -7.11 26.66
N SER A 332 16.69 -7.88 26.11
CA SER A 332 17.04 -9.11 25.39
C SER A 332 17.52 -8.89 23.96
N LYS A 333 17.32 -7.69 23.38
CA LYS A 333 17.51 -7.40 21.96
C LYS A 333 16.72 -8.35 21.04
N GLU A 334 15.63 -8.94 21.52
CA GLU A 334 14.77 -9.81 20.71
C GLU A 334 13.60 -9.02 20.14
N LEU A 335 13.44 -9.10 18.82
CA LEU A 335 12.29 -8.63 18.08
C LEU A 335 11.38 -9.82 17.75
N ARG A 336 10.14 -9.75 18.22
CA ARG A 336 9.05 -10.64 17.84
C ARG A 336 8.17 -9.96 16.82
N VAL A 337 7.89 -10.62 15.70
CA VAL A 337 6.93 -10.13 14.68
C VAL A 337 5.74 -11.07 14.65
N ALA A 338 4.59 -10.55 15.06
CA ALA A 338 3.30 -11.23 15.04
C ALA A 338 2.51 -10.77 13.81
N CYS A 339 2.34 -11.68 12.84
CA CYS A 339 1.68 -11.43 11.57
C CYS A 339 0.34 -12.19 11.49
N THR A 340 -0.73 -11.46 11.21
CA THR A 340 -2.10 -11.93 10.95
C THR A 340 -2.55 -11.29 9.64
N GLY A 341 -2.35 -11.97 8.50
CA GLY A 341 -2.67 -11.46 7.16
C GLY A 341 -1.44 -11.28 6.26
N ASP A 342 -1.53 -10.39 5.28
CA ASP A 342 -0.56 -10.20 4.18
C ASP A 342 0.24 -8.89 4.20
N SER A 343 0.11 -8.08 5.24
CA SER A 343 1.10 -7.04 5.59
C SER A 343 2.41 -7.69 6.06
N ARG A 344 3.57 -7.13 5.67
CA ARG A 344 4.88 -7.78 5.80
C ARG A 344 5.92 -6.92 6.53
N ALA A 345 6.77 -7.59 7.32
CA ALA A 345 7.98 -7.02 7.94
C ALA A 345 9.26 -7.59 7.29
N VAL A 346 10.26 -6.74 7.07
CA VAL A 346 11.56 -7.12 6.51
C VAL A 346 12.69 -6.48 7.31
N LEU A 347 13.62 -7.31 7.78
CA LEU A 347 14.89 -6.88 8.37
C LEU A 347 15.88 -6.51 7.26
N GLY A 348 16.42 -5.30 7.33
CA GLY A 348 17.68 -4.91 6.72
C GLY A 348 18.82 -5.09 7.72
N ARG A 349 19.74 -6.01 7.42
CA ARG A 349 20.95 -6.26 8.21
C ARG A 349 22.19 -6.07 7.35
N ARG A 350 23.29 -5.58 7.91
CA ARG A 350 24.55 -5.44 7.17
C ARG A 350 25.35 -6.75 7.18
N GLY A 351 25.66 -7.25 5.99
CA GLY A 351 26.50 -8.42 5.75
C GLY A 351 28.00 -8.10 5.89
N SER A 352 28.83 -9.15 5.93
CA SER A 352 30.29 -9.03 6.06
C SER A 352 30.98 -8.40 4.85
N SER A 353 30.30 -8.32 3.70
CA SER A 353 30.75 -7.57 2.51
C SER A 353 30.64 -6.05 2.66
N GLY A 354 29.95 -5.55 3.69
CA GLY A 354 29.57 -4.15 3.84
C GLY A 354 28.26 -3.77 3.13
N LYS A 355 27.68 -4.67 2.32
CA LYS A 355 26.32 -4.54 1.76
C LYS A 355 25.25 -4.96 2.77
N TRP A 356 23.99 -4.68 2.44
CA TRP A 356 22.81 -5.10 3.17
C TRP A 356 22.27 -6.45 2.67
N THR A 357 21.65 -7.21 3.55
CA THR A 357 20.83 -8.39 3.25
C THR A 357 19.39 -8.11 3.66
N ALA A 358 18.44 -8.44 2.80
CA ALA A 358 17.03 -8.49 3.17
C ALA A 358 16.69 -9.84 3.80
N THR A 359 15.88 -9.84 4.86
CA THR A 359 15.32 -11.05 5.48
C THR A 359 13.88 -10.78 5.88
N ALA A 360 12.91 -11.48 5.28
CA ALA A 360 11.52 -11.40 5.67
C ALA A 360 11.33 -11.94 7.09
N LEU A 361 10.64 -11.19 7.95
CA LEU A 361 10.27 -11.58 9.31
C LEU A 361 8.83 -12.09 9.40
N SER A 362 8.13 -12.14 8.27
CA SER A 362 6.76 -12.65 8.14
C SER A 362 6.56 -13.28 6.76
N THR A 363 5.61 -14.20 6.67
CA THR A 363 5.12 -14.79 5.42
C THR A 363 3.71 -14.27 5.17
N ASP A 364 3.37 -13.88 3.94
CA ASP A 364 2.08 -13.29 3.62
C ASP A 364 0.98 -14.36 3.73
N GLN A 365 -0.08 -14.13 4.50
CA GLN A 365 -1.08 -15.15 4.85
C GLN A 365 -2.34 -15.00 4.02
N THR A 366 -2.37 -15.65 2.85
CA THR A 366 -3.53 -15.66 1.94
C THR A 366 -4.02 -17.08 1.68
N GLY A 367 -5.22 -17.22 1.11
CA GLY A 367 -5.67 -18.51 0.56
C GLY A 367 -4.91 -18.98 -0.69
N GLY A 368 -3.89 -18.23 -1.13
CA GLY A 368 -2.93 -18.62 -2.19
C GLY A 368 -1.55 -19.02 -1.66
N THR A 369 -1.27 -18.78 -0.37
CA THR A 369 -0.02 -19.17 0.28
C THR A 369 -0.07 -20.66 0.62
N ALA A 370 0.89 -21.47 0.16
CA ALA A 370 0.79 -22.93 0.20
C ALA A 370 0.63 -23.51 1.62
N SER A 371 1.31 -22.91 2.61
CA SER A 371 1.19 -23.28 4.03
C SER A 371 -0.19 -23.00 4.62
N GLU A 372 -0.83 -21.89 4.23
CA GLU A 372 -2.16 -21.52 4.70
C GLU A 372 -3.26 -22.28 3.95
N ASP A 373 -3.12 -22.55 2.65
CA ASP A 373 -4.01 -23.46 1.91
C ASP A 373 -3.99 -24.87 2.52
N ALA A 374 -2.80 -25.39 2.87
CA ALA A 374 -2.65 -26.66 3.55
C ALA A 374 -3.31 -26.66 4.94
N ARG A 375 -3.10 -25.59 5.75
CA ARG A 375 -3.75 -25.41 7.05
C ARG A 375 -5.28 -25.44 6.90
N LEU A 376 -5.83 -24.62 6.01
CA LEU A 376 -7.27 -24.50 5.80
C LEU A 376 -7.90 -25.80 5.29
N ARG A 377 -7.22 -26.57 4.42
CA ARG A 377 -7.71 -27.89 3.99
C ARG A 377 -7.66 -28.96 5.09
N ALA A 378 -6.74 -28.84 6.05
CA ALA A 378 -6.69 -29.70 7.22
C ALA A 378 -7.77 -29.34 8.27
N GLU A 379 -8.05 -28.05 8.45
CA GLU A 379 -9.13 -27.54 9.33
C GLU A 379 -10.53 -27.83 8.76
N HIS A 380 -10.70 -27.80 7.43
CA HIS A 380 -11.98 -27.99 6.74
C HIS A 380 -11.98 -29.22 5.79
N PRO A 381 -11.84 -30.46 6.31
CA PRO A 381 -11.72 -31.66 5.49
C PRO A 381 -12.98 -31.91 4.64
N GLY A 382 -12.79 -32.17 3.36
CA GLY A 382 -13.90 -32.39 2.41
C GLY A 382 -14.56 -31.10 1.89
N GLU A 383 -13.97 -29.92 2.12
CA GLU A 383 -14.46 -28.64 1.61
C GLU A 383 -13.64 -28.12 0.42
N PRO A 384 -13.97 -28.48 -0.84
CA PRO A 384 -13.18 -28.08 -2.02
C PRO A 384 -13.20 -26.56 -2.28
N TYR A 385 -14.07 -25.83 -1.59
CA TYR A 385 -14.29 -24.39 -1.73
C TYR A 385 -13.78 -23.57 -0.53
N VAL A 386 -13.06 -24.20 0.41
CA VAL A 386 -12.41 -23.51 1.54
C VAL A 386 -11.54 -22.35 1.06
N THR A 387 -10.77 -22.59 0.01
CA THR A 387 -10.01 -21.64 -0.79
C THR A 387 -10.40 -21.78 -2.26
N MET A 388 -10.50 -20.66 -2.98
CA MET A 388 -10.72 -20.61 -4.43
C MET A 388 -9.96 -19.43 -5.01
N ASN A 389 -9.14 -19.65 -6.05
CA ASN A 389 -8.36 -18.60 -6.72
C ASN A 389 -7.53 -17.73 -5.75
N GLY A 390 -6.96 -18.34 -4.71
CA GLY A 390 -6.21 -17.64 -3.66
C GLY A 390 -7.05 -17.06 -2.52
N ARG A 391 -8.38 -17.19 -2.56
CA ARG A 391 -9.32 -16.49 -1.65
C ARG A 391 -10.16 -17.41 -0.77
N ILE A 392 -10.34 -17.01 0.49
CA ILE A 392 -11.13 -17.73 1.51
C ILE A 392 -12.61 -17.67 1.13
N LEU A 393 -13.23 -18.85 0.97
CA LEU A 393 -14.55 -19.04 0.37
C LEU A 393 -14.75 -18.29 -0.96
N GLY A 394 -13.65 -17.96 -1.67
CA GLY A 394 -13.63 -17.18 -2.91
C GLY A 394 -13.90 -15.68 -2.75
N GLY A 395 -13.85 -15.13 -1.53
CA GLY A 395 -14.14 -13.72 -1.23
C GLY A 395 -12.94 -12.94 -0.70
N LEU A 396 -12.50 -13.27 0.51
CA LEU A 396 -11.42 -12.60 1.23
C LEU A 396 -10.04 -13.07 0.73
N GLU A 397 -9.07 -12.16 0.61
CA GLU A 397 -7.67 -12.52 0.26
C GLU A 397 -6.91 -13.10 1.47
N PRO A 398 -6.79 -12.40 2.60
CA PRO A 398 -6.07 -12.92 3.76
C PRO A 398 -6.77 -14.14 4.39
N SER A 399 -5.97 -15.15 4.77
CA SER A 399 -6.42 -16.33 5.53
C SER A 399 -6.52 -16.07 7.03
N ARG A 400 -5.94 -14.97 7.52
CA ARG A 400 -5.97 -14.52 8.91
C ARG A 400 -6.24 -13.02 8.97
N ALA A 401 -7.22 -12.60 9.76
CA ALA A 401 -7.64 -11.21 9.90
C ALA A 401 -8.39 -11.01 11.23
N PHE A 402 -8.36 -9.78 11.75
CA PHE A 402 -9.29 -9.32 12.78
C PHE A 402 -10.65 -8.93 12.17
N GLY A 403 -11.71 -8.95 12.98
CA GLY A 403 -13.04 -8.62 12.51
C GLY A 403 -13.57 -9.72 11.58
N ASP A 404 -14.03 -9.36 10.39
CA ASP A 404 -14.39 -10.30 9.31
C ASP A 404 -15.37 -11.41 9.75
N ALA A 405 -16.28 -11.08 10.67
CA ALA A 405 -16.99 -12.08 11.47
C ALA A 405 -17.93 -12.98 10.65
N VAL A 406 -18.21 -12.62 9.39
CA VAL A 406 -18.93 -13.46 8.40
C VAL A 406 -18.15 -14.72 7.97
N TYR A 407 -16.85 -14.80 8.25
CA TYR A 407 -16.04 -16.01 8.11
C TYR A 407 -15.89 -16.79 9.42
N LYS A 408 -16.28 -16.19 10.56
CA LYS A 408 -16.07 -16.75 11.92
C LYS A 408 -17.35 -17.24 12.58
N TRP A 409 -18.45 -16.52 12.40
CA TRP A 409 -19.75 -16.84 13.00
C TRP A 409 -20.39 -18.08 12.37
N GLY A 410 -20.99 -18.92 13.22
CA GLY A 410 -21.95 -19.95 12.79
C GLY A 410 -23.16 -19.36 12.05
N LYS A 411 -23.76 -20.16 11.16
CA LYS A 411 -24.83 -19.73 10.24
C LYS A 411 -26.01 -19.03 10.94
N GLU A 412 -26.49 -19.54 12.07
CA GLU A 412 -27.59 -18.93 12.83
C GLU A 412 -27.27 -17.49 13.24
N THR A 413 -26.07 -17.25 13.79
CA THR A 413 -25.61 -15.91 14.18
C THR A 413 -25.57 -14.97 12.97
N GLN A 414 -25.07 -15.43 11.83
CA GLN A 414 -25.05 -14.62 10.60
C GLN A 414 -26.47 -14.27 10.11
N GLU A 415 -27.38 -15.24 10.06
CA GLU A 415 -28.78 -15.02 9.65
C GLU A 415 -29.52 -14.10 10.63
N LYS A 416 -29.25 -14.21 11.94
CA LYS A 416 -29.78 -13.33 12.99
C LYS A 416 -29.24 -11.90 12.85
N MET A 417 -27.93 -11.73 12.66
CA MET A 417 -27.30 -10.41 12.44
C MET A 417 -27.78 -9.74 11.15
N LYS A 418 -28.00 -10.52 10.08
CA LYS A 418 -28.61 -10.03 8.83
C LYS A 418 -30.06 -9.60 9.01
N ASN A 419 -30.89 -10.45 9.62
CA ASN A 419 -32.34 -10.23 9.65
C ASN A 419 -32.73 -9.15 10.68
N GLN A 420 -31.96 -9.00 11.76
CA GLN A 420 -32.26 -8.05 12.85
C GLN A 420 -31.42 -6.76 12.78
N TYR A 421 -30.19 -6.81 12.24
CA TYR A 421 -29.23 -5.70 12.27
C TYR A 421 -28.65 -5.41 10.87
N PHE A 422 -27.32 -5.34 10.72
CA PHE A 422 -26.62 -4.98 9.47
C PHE A 422 -25.72 -6.11 8.93
N GLY A 423 -25.94 -7.36 9.37
CA GLY A 423 -25.14 -8.50 8.93
C GLY A 423 -25.23 -8.77 7.42
N ARG A 424 -24.12 -9.20 6.82
CA ARG A 424 -24.08 -9.63 5.41
C ARG A 424 -24.82 -10.98 5.24
N SER A 425 -25.06 -11.40 4.00
CA SER A 425 -25.59 -12.76 3.76
C SER A 425 -24.51 -13.82 3.94
N PRO A 426 -24.81 -14.98 4.56
CA PRO A 426 -23.89 -16.10 4.62
C PRO A 426 -23.42 -16.53 3.23
N SER A 427 -22.17 -16.97 3.12
CA SER A 427 -21.68 -17.61 1.89
C SER A 427 -22.43 -18.91 1.64
N LYS A 428 -22.78 -19.20 0.38
CA LYS A 428 -23.33 -20.50 -0.04
C LYS A 428 -22.37 -21.68 0.16
N TYR A 429 -21.10 -21.39 0.47
CA TYR A 429 -20.07 -22.38 0.78
C TYR A 429 -19.80 -22.52 2.29
N LEU A 430 -20.44 -21.72 3.15
CA LEU A 430 -20.28 -21.77 4.60
C LEU A 430 -20.85 -23.08 5.16
N LYS A 431 -19.99 -23.91 5.75
CA LYS A 431 -20.31 -25.20 6.36
C LYS A 431 -19.76 -25.33 7.79
N THR A 432 -18.44 -25.24 7.95
CA THR A 432 -17.71 -25.48 9.21
C THR A 432 -16.89 -24.26 9.70
N PRO A 433 -17.50 -23.07 9.87
CA PRO A 433 -16.77 -21.91 10.41
C PRO A 433 -16.24 -22.16 11.83
N PRO A 434 -15.13 -21.51 12.26
CA PRO A 434 -14.48 -20.37 11.61
C PRO A 434 -13.49 -20.76 10.49
N TYR A 435 -13.48 -19.97 9.40
CA TYR A 435 -12.56 -20.11 8.25
C TYR A 435 -11.37 -19.12 8.27
N VAL A 436 -11.40 -18.15 9.20
CA VAL A 436 -10.41 -17.08 9.33
C VAL A 436 -10.13 -16.92 10.82
N THR A 437 -8.87 -16.90 11.21
CA THR A 437 -8.45 -16.65 12.60
C THR A 437 -7.77 -15.29 12.72
N ALA A 438 -7.77 -14.70 13.91
CA ALA A 438 -6.90 -13.57 14.24
C ALA A 438 -5.56 -14.02 14.87
N GLU A 439 -5.36 -15.31 15.14
CA GLU A 439 -4.13 -15.82 15.77
C GLU A 439 -2.92 -15.61 14.84
N PRO A 440 -1.90 -14.84 15.27
CA PRO A 440 -0.75 -14.55 14.45
C PRO A 440 0.20 -15.74 14.35
N VAL A 441 0.91 -15.82 13.22
CA VAL A 441 2.21 -16.47 13.19
C VAL A 441 3.21 -15.51 13.83
N VAL A 442 3.98 -15.99 14.81
CA VAL A 442 5.03 -15.21 15.49
C VAL A 442 6.38 -15.71 15.01
N THR A 443 7.26 -14.80 14.62
CA THR A 443 8.70 -15.06 14.41
C THR A 443 9.51 -14.30 15.45
N THR A 444 10.67 -14.84 15.84
CA THR A 444 11.56 -14.25 16.85
C THR A 444 12.95 -14.10 16.26
N THR A 445 13.49 -12.88 16.29
CA THR A 445 14.80 -12.53 15.70
C THR A 445 15.63 -11.70 16.68
N LYS A 446 16.87 -12.12 16.94
CA LYS A 446 17.86 -11.33 17.67
C LYS A 446 18.34 -10.16 16.80
N VAL A 447 18.14 -8.94 17.26
CA VAL A 447 18.60 -7.70 16.60
C VAL A 447 20.04 -7.38 17.01
N GLN A 448 20.77 -6.69 16.15
CA GLN A 448 22.14 -6.21 16.35
C GLN A 448 22.16 -4.66 16.23
N PRO A 449 21.63 -3.90 17.22
CA PRO A 449 21.63 -2.44 17.21
C PRO A 449 23.02 -1.85 16.96
N GLU A 450 24.05 -2.45 17.53
CA GLU A 450 25.46 -2.04 17.38
C GLU A 450 25.98 -2.10 15.92
N LYS A 451 25.27 -2.79 15.01
CA LYS A 451 25.60 -2.85 13.57
C LYS A 451 24.62 -2.10 12.66
N GLY A 452 23.62 -1.43 13.23
CA GLY A 452 22.63 -0.67 12.48
C GLY A 452 21.63 -1.49 11.70
N ASP A 453 21.17 -2.61 12.29
CA ASP A 453 19.94 -3.27 11.82
C ASP A 453 18.79 -2.25 11.73
N PHE A 454 17.93 -2.41 10.72
CA PHE A 454 16.66 -1.69 10.63
C PHE A 454 15.55 -2.64 10.18
N VAL A 455 14.30 -2.33 10.52
CA VAL A 455 13.14 -3.10 10.07
C VAL A 455 12.16 -2.20 9.37
N VAL A 456 11.73 -2.63 8.17
CA VAL A 456 10.61 -2.02 7.46
C VAL A 456 9.36 -2.84 7.74
N MET A 457 8.27 -2.17 8.11
CA MET A 457 6.94 -2.76 8.29
C MET A 457 5.96 -2.02 7.39
N ALA A 458 5.20 -2.72 6.54
CA ALA A 458 4.23 -2.06 5.68
C ALA A 458 3.02 -2.94 5.31
N THR A 459 1.91 -2.27 4.98
CA THR A 459 0.69 -2.83 4.37
C THR A 459 0.96 -3.33 2.94
N ASP A 460 0.04 -4.10 2.36
CA ASP A 460 0.31 -4.83 1.11
C ASP A 460 0.63 -3.88 -0.07
N GLY A 461 0.09 -2.66 -0.03
CA GLY A 461 0.31 -1.61 -1.01
C GLY A 461 1.77 -1.16 -1.23
N LEU A 462 2.70 -1.47 -0.31
CA LEU A 462 4.15 -1.32 -0.57
C LEU A 462 4.72 -2.56 -1.30
N TRP A 463 4.34 -3.76 -0.86
CA TRP A 463 4.88 -5.03 -1.34
C TRP A 463 4.29 -5.44 -2.70
N GLU A 464 3.12 -4.89 -3.06
CA GLU A 464 2.61 -4.82 -4.43
C GLU A 464 3.57 -4.06 -5.40
N MET A 465 4.43 -3.18 -4.88
CA MET A 465 5.22 -2.19 -5.65
C MET A 465 6.72 -2.48 -5.69
N LEU A 466 7.30 -3.03 -4.62
CA LEU A 466 8.74 -3.23 -4.43
C LEU A 466 9.06 -4.62 -3.86
N THR A 467 10.20 -5.21 -4.24
CA THR A 467 10.70 -6.43 -3.58
C THR A 467 11.34 -6.13 -2.22
N ASN A 468 11.57 -7.19 -1.43
CA ASN A 468 12.28 -7.11 -0.15
C ASN A 468 13.70 -6.51 -0.32
N GLU A 469 14.38 -6.87 -1.42
CA GLU A 469 15.73 -6.40 -1.79
C GLU A 469 15.72 -4.93 -2.23
N GLU A 470 14.72 -4.52 -3.01
CA GLU A 470 14.56 -3.11 -3.41
C GLU A 470 14.30 -2.23 -2.17
N VAL A 471 13.41 -2.66 -1.27
CA VAL A 471 13.09 -1.92 -0.03
C VAL A 471 14.31 -1.78 0.88
N VAL A 472 15.02 -2.88 1.18
CA VAL A 472 16.21 -2.84 2.04
C VAL A 472 17.36 -2.10 1.37
N GLY A 473 17.56 -2.28 0.06
CA GLY A 473 18.58 -1.54 -0.69
C GLY A 473 18.32 -0.03 -0.71
N LEU A 474 17.05 0.38 -0.88
CA LEU A 474 16.64 1.79 -0.84
C LEU A 474 16.93 2.43 0.52
N VAL A 475 16.59 1.77 1.63
CA VAL A 475 16.91 2.29 2.98
C VAL A 475 18.42 2.30 3.22
N GLY A 476 19.16 1.31 2.71
CA GLY A 476 20.63 1.28 2.73
C GLY A 476 21.26 2.50 2.04
N SER A 477 20.86 2.79 0.79
CA SER A 477 21.31 3.99 0.07
C SER A 477 20.89 5.29 0.74
N TRP A 478 19.74 5.31 1.44
CA TRP A 478 19.31 6.46 2.22
C TRP A 478 20.21 6.69 3.45
N LEU A 479 20.53 5.63 4.21
CA LEU A 479 21.45 5.71 5.35
C LEU A 479 22.85 6.22 4.94
N GLU A 480 23.39 5.66 3.86
CA GLU A 480 24.67 6.09 3.27
C GLU A 480 24.64 7.58 2.86
N ASN A 481 23.53 8.04 2.29
CA ASN A 481 23.34 9.44 1.90
C ASN A 481 23.31 10.38 3.12
N GLN A 482 22.55 10.04 4.16
CA GLN A 482 22.50 10.86 5.38
C GLN A 482 23.86 10.89 6.11
N ALA A 483 24.59 9.77 6.14
CA ALA A 483 25.96 9.72 6.66
C ALA A 483 26.89 10.66 5.89
N SER A 484 26.87 10.62 4.55
CA SER A 484 27.74 11.45 3.69
C SER A 484 27.49 12.96 3.85
N LYS A 485 26.25 13.38 4.14
CA LYS A 485 25.91 14.77 4.47
C LYS A 485 26.58 15.19 5.79
N SER A 486 26.51 14.35 6.82
CA SER A 486 27.12 14.63 8.13
C SER A 486 28.64 14.82 8.12
N THR A 487 29.33 14.30 7.08
CA THR A 487 30.78 14.44 6.93
C THR A 487 31.23 15.65 6.11
N HIS A 488 30.32 16.34 5.41
CA HIS A 488 30.66 17.49 4.56
C HIS A 488 30.48 18.85 5.24
N ASP A 489 29.58 18.98 6.22
CA ASP A 489 29.47 20.19 7.05
C ASP A 489 30.60 20.26 8.10
N GLY A 490 31.78 20.69 7.64
CA GLY A 490 33.01 20.68 8.43
C GLY A 490 32.99 21.60 9.65
N GLY A 491 33.10 21.01 10.84
CA GLY A 491 33.68 21.67 12.03
C GLY A 491 32.84 22.75 12.73
N LYS A 492 31.61 23.03 12.28
CA LYS A 492 30.67 23.90 13.00
C LYS A 492 29.46 23.12 13.46
N ALA A 493 29.36 22.92 14.77
CA ALA A 493 28.25 22.23 15.40
C ALA A 493 26.96 23.06 15.32
N SER A 494 26.20 22.90 14.22
CA SER A 494 24.75 23.06 14.27
C SER A 494 24.19 22.08 15.31
N SER A 495 23.23 22.53 16.12
CA SER A 495 22.76 21.76 17.28
C SER A 495 21.71 20.69 16.97
N SER A 496 21.38 20.44 15.69
CA SER A 496 20.44 19.40 15.26
C SER A 496 21.02 17.98 15.45
N SER A 497 20.70 17.36 16.59
CA SER A 497 21.25 16.06 17.02
C SER A 497 20.72 14.82 16.27
N ALA A 498 20.22 14.97 15.04
CA ALA A 498 19.44 13.94 14.34
C ALA A 498 20.25 12.84 13.63
N THR A 499 21.56 13.04 13.42
CA THR A 499 22.38 12.21 12.51
C THR A 499 23.62 11.56 13.14
N GLY A 500 23.99 11.89 14.38
CA GLY A 500 25.24 11.43 14.99
C GLY A 500 25.39 9.91 15.16
N TRP A 501 24.27 9.17 15.20
CA TRP A 501 24.22 7.70 15.25
C TRP A 501 24.72 7.03 13.96
N LEU A 502 24.72 7.73 12.82
CA LEU A 502 25.15 7.20 11.53
C LEU A 502 26.69 7.17 11.38
N GLN A 503 27.41 7.99 12.13
CA GLN A 503 28.86 8.18 11.97
C GLN A 503 29.69 6.98 12.44
N SER A 504 29.12 6.10 13.28
CA SER A 504 29.75 4.85 13.71
C SER A 504 29.71 3.74 12.64
N TRP A 505 28.92 3.88 11.57
CA TRP A 505 28.66 2.78 10.63
C TRP A 505 29.31 2.92 9.26
N PHE A 506 29.54 4.13 8.73
CA PHE A 506 29.87 4.29 7.30
C PHE A 506 31.31 4.76 7.03
N SER A 507 32.08 3.89 6.36
CA SER A 507 33.21 4.29 5.50
C SER A 507 32.71 4.54 4.07
N SER A 508 33.35 5.47 3.34
CA SER A 508 32.77 6.03 2.12
C SER A 508 33.06 5.23 0.85
N GLN A 509 31.99 4.78 0.18
CA GLN A 509 31.98 4.46 -1.25
C GLN A 509 30.60 4.80 -1.84
N LYS A 510 30.56 5.22 -3.10
CA LYS A 510 29.35 5.71 -3.77
C LYS A 510 28.97 4.75 -4.89
N ALA A 511 28.04 3.83 -4.63
CA ALA A 511 27.60 2.82 -5.59
C ALA A 511 26.62 3.40 -6.63
N ALA A 512 26.57 2.78 -7.81
CA ALA A 512 25.58 3.08 -8.85
C ALA A 512 24.37 2.11 -8.85
N SER A 513 24.51 0.96 -8.18
CA SER A 513 23.45 0.00 -7.86
C SER A 513 23.03 0.15 -6.39
N LEU A 514 21.92 -0.46 -6.00
CA LEU A 514 21.55 -0.61 -4.59
C LEU A 514 22.65 -1.38 -3.82
N PRO A 515 22.92 -1.02 -2.56
CA PRO A 515 23.94 -1.65 -1.71
C PRO A 515 23.44 -2.99 -1.12
N ILE A 516 22.74 -3.80 -1.90
CA ILE A 516 22.09 -5.05 -1.48
C ILE A 516 22.87 -6.29 -1.97
N GLU A 517 22.81 -7.37 -1.19
CA GLU A 517 23.13 -8.73 -1.59
C GLU A 517 21.86 -9.46 -2.05
N HIS A 518 21.78 -9.85 -3.33
CA HIS A 518 20.72 -10.74 -3.78
C HIS A 518 21.05 -12.17 -3.34
N GLN A 519 20.22 -12.73 -2.46
CA GLN A 519 20.30 -14.16 -2.14
C GLN A 519 20.00 -14.98 -3.40
N LYS A 520 20.74 -16.08 -3.62
CA LYS A 520 20.42 -17.04 -4.69
C LYS A 520 19.14 -17.77 -4.29
N LEU A 521 18.06 -17.59 -5.05
CA LEU A 521 16.72 -18.13 -4.73
C LEU A 521 16.78 -19.62 -4.33
N GLY A 522 16.57 -19.89 -3.05
CA GLY A 522 16.40 -21.23 -2.49
C GLY A 522 14.92 -21.54 -2.36
N SER A 523 14.42 -22.43 -3.23
CA SER A 523 12.99 -22.70 -3.45
C SER A 523 12.23 -21.54 -4.14
N LYS A 524 10.95 -21.79 -4.48
CA LYS A 524 10.04 -20.84 -5.14
C LYS A 524 8.78 -20.55 -4.29
N ASP A 525 8.84 -20.84 -3.00
CA ASP A 525 7.69 -20.84 -2.10
C ASP A 525 8.12 -20.41 -0.68
N ASP A 526 8.68 -19.20 -0.60
CA ASP A 526 8.94 -18.46 0.65
C ASP A 526 7.67 -17.72 1.16
N GLY A 527 6.55 -17.90 0.45
CA GLY A 527 5.28 -17.22 0.65
C GLY A 527 5.36 -15.70 0.59
N GLN A 528 6.35 -15.14 -0.11
CA GLN A 528 6.44 -13.70 -0.37
C GLN A 528 5.73 -13.38 -1.69
N ARG A 529 4.67 -12.58 -1.67
CA ARG A 529 4.02 -12.08 -2.89
C ARG A 529 4.99 -11.17 -3.65
N ALA A 530 5.12 -11.42 -4.96
CA ALA A 530 5.91 -10.61 -5.88
C ALA A 530 5.18 -9.30 -6.24
N PRO A 531 5.89 -8.20 -6.54
CA PRO A 531 5.28 -6.89 -6.75
C PRO A 531 4.50 -6.81 -8.08
N ILE A 532 3.20 -7.06 -8.01
CA ILE A 532 2.31 -7.15 -9.18
C ILE A 532 2.20 -5.84 -9.96
N ARG A 533 2.44 -4.68 -9.32
CA ARG A 533 2.29 -3.36 -9.94
C ARG A 533 3.43 -3.02 -10.88
N GLN A 534 4.64 -3.53 -10.63
CA GLN A 534 5.74 -3.47 -11.59
C GLN A 534 5.32 -4.09 -12.93
N GLN A 535 4.63 -5.24 -12.89
CA GLN A 535 4.09 -5.91 -14.07
C GLN A 535 2.93 -5.12 -14.70
N GLN A 536 2.01 -4.57 -13.90
CA GLN A 536 0.90 -3.73 -14.38
C GLN A 536 1.38 -2.47 -15.12
N TRP A 537 2.48 -1.88 -14.68
CA TRP A 537 3.04 -0.65 -15.24
C TRP A 537 4.15 -0.89 -16.28
N GLY A 538 4.57 -2.14 -16.49
CA GLY A 538 5.63 -2.49 -17.43
C GLY A 538 7.04 -2.11 -16.98
N VAL A 539 7.26 -1.91 -15.67
CA VAL A 539 8.58 -1.62 -15.09
C VAL A 539 9.45 -2.89 -15.21
N PRO A 540 10.59 -2.84 -15.92
CA PRO A 540 11.47 -4.00 -16.02
C PRO A 540 12.19 -4.26 -14.68
N ALA A 541 12.20 -5.52 -14.24
CA ALA A 541 12.85 -5.93 -13.00
C ALA A 541 14.37 -5.66 -13.03
N GLY A 542 14.94 -5.27 -11.88
CA GLY A 542 16.39 -5.02 -11.72
C GLY A 542 16.89 -3.68 -12.26
N GLN A 543 16.01 -2.72 -12.54
CA GLN A 543 16.39 -1.36 -12.95
C GLN A 543 16.62 -0.43 -11.74
N ASP A 544 17.70 -0.67 -10.98
CA ASP A 544 18.14 0.20 -9.87
C ASP A 544 18.25 1.69 -10.27
N GLU A 545 18.58 1.94 -11.54
CA GLU A 545 18.64 3.28 -12.11
C GLU A 545 17.32 4.06 -12.02
N ARG A 546 16.17 3.42 -11.74
CA ARG A 546 14.88 4.13 -11.57
C ARG A 546 14.76 4.90 -10.26
N PHE A 547 15.65 4.66 -9.29
CA PHE A 547 15.50 5.15 -7.92
C PHE A 547 16.13 6.52 -7.65
N VAL A 548 15.60 7.23 -6.64
CA VAL A 548 16.11 8.51 -6.11
C VAL A 548 16.26 8.45 -4.60
N VAL A 549 17.23 9.20 -4.07
CA VAL A 549 17.40 9.44 -2.62
C VAL A 549 17.29 10.95 -2.39
N GLU A 550 16.06 11.48 -2.25
CA GLU A 550 15.83 12.92 -2.05
C GLU A 550 15.11 13.30 -0.75
N ASP A 551 14.48 12.34 -0.03
CA ASP A 551 13.67 12.65 1.16
C ASP A 551 14.45 12.63 2.49
N PRO A 552 14.07 13.48 3.47
CA PRO A 552 14.59 13.43 4.83
C PRO A 552 13.97 12.31 5.68
N ASN A 553 12.88 11.70 5.21
CA ASN A 553 12.09 10.65 5.87
C ASN A 553 12.21 9.33 5.06
N ALA A 554 12.60 8.23 5.71
CA ALA A 554 12.89 6.95 5.07
C ALA A 554 11.64 6.20 4.59
N ALA A 555 10.51 6.33 5.29
CA ALA A 555 9.23 5.75 4.85
C ALA A 555 8.69 6.49 3.60
N THR A 556 8.82 7.82 3.60
CA THR A 556 8.49 8.68 2.44
C THR A 556 9.38 8.37 1.23
N HIS A 557 10.69 8.18 1.47
CA HIS A 557 11.65 7.73 0.46
C HIS A 557 11.25 6.39 -0.19
N LEU A 558 10.81 5.41 0.61
CA LEU A 558 10.28 4.15 0.08
C LEU A 558 9.04 4.36 -0.79
N VAL A 559 8.05 5.12 -0.31
CA VAL A 559 6.80 5.34 -1.06
C VAL A 559 7.01 6.18 -2.32
N ARG A 560 7.96 7.13 -2.33
CA ARG A 560 8.39 7.83 -3.55
C ARG A 560 8.87 6.86 -4.62
N ASN A 561 9.73 5.91 -4.24
CA ASN A 561 10.36 4.96 -5.14
C ASN A 561 9.41 3.83 -5.56
N ALA A 562 8.42 3.50 -4.72
CA ALA A 562 7.26 2.68 -5.10
C ALA A 562 6.38 3.36 -6.15
N LEU A 563 6.14 4.67 -6.04
CA LEU A 563 5.22 5.43 -6.91
C LEU A 563 5.90 6.14 -8.10
N GLY A 564 7.18 5.88 -8.41
CA GLY A 564 7.83 6.36 -9.65
C GLY A 564 9.32 6.68 -9.55
N GLY A 565 9.84 6.98 -8.36
CA GLY A 565 11.27 7.26 -8.16
C GLY A 565 11.75 8.49 -8.94
N LYS A 566 12.62 8.28 -9.95
CA LYS A 566 13.06 9.32 -10.89
C LYS A 566 11.93 9.84 -11.79
N ASP A 567 10.91 9.03 -12.08
CA ASP A 567 9.78 9.47 -12.90
C ASP A 567 8.82 10.35 -12.10
N ARG A 568 9.08 11.66 -12.16
CA ARG A 568 8.27 12.68 -11.51
C ARG A 568 6.90 12.85 -12.18
N ASP A 569 6.72 12.47 -13.45
CA ASP A 569 5.41 12.49 -14.11
C ASP A 569 4.54 11.34 -13.61
N MET A 570 5.10 10.12 -13.50
CA MET A 570 4.43 8.95 -12.94
C MET A 570 4.00 9.16 -11.49
N LEU A 571 4.90 9.67 -10.64
CA LEU A 571 4.59 10.03 -9.25
C LEU A 571 3.46 11.06 -9.18
N SER A 572 3.52 12.09 -10.04
CA SER A 572 2.49 13.13 -10.11
C SER A 572 1.14 12.55 -10.58
N ALA A 573 1.13 11.66 -11.57
CA ALA A 573 -0.07 11.01 -12.06
C ALA A 573 -0.73 10.10 -11.01
N LEU A 574 0.04 9.22 -10.35
CA LEU A 574 -0.47 8.29 -9.34
C LEU A 574 -0.99 8.99 -8.07
N LEU A 575 -0.44 10.17 -7.74
CA LEU A 575 -0.92 11.03 -6.66
C LEU A 575 -2.05 11.98 -7.09
N THR A 576 -2.22 12.25 -8.40
CA THR A 576 -3.37 13.01 -8.93
C THR A 576 -4.68 12.22 -8.81
N LEU A 577 -4.63 10.91 -9.01
CA LEU A 577 -5.83 10.05 -9.06
C LEU A 577 -6.65 10.11 -7.75
N PRO A 578 -7.94 10.50 -7.80
CA PRO A 578 -8.81 10.53 -6.64
C PRO A 578 -9.52 9.19 -6.40
N THR A 579 -9.96 8.97 -5.17
CA THR A 579 -10.86 7.88 -4.78
C THR A 579 -12.15 7.90 -5.62
N PRO A 580 -12.66 6.75 -6.11
CA PRO A 580 -12.16 5.38 -5.99
C PRO A 580 -11.30 4.92 -7.20
N TYR A 581 -10.77 5.83 -8.00
CA TYR A 581 -9.98 5.48 -9.20
C TYR A 581 -8.53 5.10 -8.87
N SER A 582 -7.96 5.77 -7.88
CA SER A 582 -6.70 5.44 -7.19
C SER A 582 -6.52 3.94 -6.91
N ARG A 583 -7.53 3.30 -6.30
CA ARG A 583 -7.57 1.89 -5.88
C ARG A 583 -7.32 0.87 -7.02
N ARG A 584 -7.42 1.28 -8.29
CA ARG A 584 -7.12 0.45 -9.47
C ARG A 584 -5.63 0.37 -9.83
N TYR A 585 -4.83 1.29 -9.31
CA TYR A 585 -3.41 1.45 -9.66
C TYR A 585 -2.49 1.30 -8.46
N ARG A 586 -2.98 1.54 -7.24
CA ARG A 586 -2.25 1.39 -5.98
C ARG A 586 -3.23 1.13 -4.84
N ASP A 587 -2.79 0.42 -3.82
CA ASP A 587 -3.53 0.33 -2.56
C ASP A 587 -3.37 1.59 -1.70
N ASP A 588 -4.00 1.60 -0.52
CA ASP A 588 -3.51 2.42 0.60
C ASP A 588 -2.05 2.02 0.90
N LEU A 589 -1.19 2.98 1.27
CA LEU A 589 0.20 2.68 1.60
C LEU A 589 0.55 3.23 2.99
N THR A 590 0.81 2.32 3.92
CA THR A 590 1.30 2.64 5.26
C THR A 590 2.63 1.95 5.48
N VAL A 591 3.67 2.76 5.72
CA VAL A 591 5.06 2.28 5.82
C VAL A 591 5.69 2.83 7.08
N GLN A 592 6.34 1.96 7.85
CA GLN A 592 7.23 2.31 8.95
C GLN A 592 8.65 1.82 8.67
N VAL A 593 9.65 2.59 9.09
CA VAL A 593 11.06 2.19 9.12
C VAL A 593 11.62 2.44 10.52
N ILE A 594 11.99 1.37 11.22
CA ILE A 594 12.50 1.38 12.59
C ILE A 594 14.00 1.15 12.57
N PHE A 595 14.79 2.09 13.11
CA PHE A 595 16.26 2.05 13.12
C PHE A 595 16.80 1.69 14.50
N PHE A 596 17.53 0.57 14.57
CA PHE A 596 18.15 0.11 15.81
C PHE A 596 19.57 0.68 15.94
N GLY A 597 19.97 1.04 17.16
CA GLY A 597 21.27 1.65 17.43
C GLY A 597 21.54 1.92 18.91
N GLU A 598 22.62 2.66 19.14
CA GLU A 598 22.97 3.24 20.43
C GLU A 598 22.99 4.78 20.29
N GLY A 599 22.60 5.51 21.34
CA GLY A 599 22.31 6.93 21.23
C GLY A 599 22.30 7.69 22.56
N LYS A 600 21.83 8.94 22.53
CA LYS A 600 21.75 9.78 23.73
C LYS A 600 20.59 9.35 24.63
N SER A 601 20.89 8.96 25.87
CA SER A 601 19.87 8.72 26.90
C SER A 601 19.36 10.04 27.48
N ASN A 602 18.32 10.64 26.87
CA ASN A 602 17.58 11.77 27.45
C ASN A 602 16.21 11.36 28.03
N GLY A 603 15.81 10.09 27.87
CA GLY A 603 14.57 9.49 28.38
C GLY A 603 13.33 9.72 27.52
N LYS A 604 13.41 10.55 26.48
CA LYS A 604 12.26 11.05 25.70
C LYS A 604 12.12 10.42 24.31
N VAL A 605 10.96 10.65 23.70
CA VAL A 605 10.74 10.53 22.26
C VAL A 605 10.44 11.94 21.74
N GLU A 606 11.19 12.41 20.74
CA GLU A 606 11.15 13.81 20.28
C GLU A 606 10.92 13.87 18.76
N LEU A 607 9.95 14.68 18.31
CA LEU A 607 9.57 14.80 16.90
C LEU A 607 10.71 15.41 16.07
N ASN A 608 11.15 14.67 15.05
CA ASN A 608 12.18 15.08 14.11
C ASN A 608 11.59 16.02 13.05
N LYS A 609 11.58 17.32 13.35
CA LYS A 609 10.95 18.37 12.53
C LYS A 609 11.50 18.50 11.10
N GLU A 610 12.69 17.97 10.82
CA GLU A 610 13.30 18.01 9.47
C GLU A 610 12.72 16.91 8.55
N ALA A 611 12.16 15.85 9.14
CA ALA A 611 11.64 14.65 8.46
C ALA A 611 10.18 14.32 8.86
N SER A 612 9.45 15.33 9.33
CA SER A 612 8.03 15.27 9.71
C SER A 612 7.27 16.40 9.04
N ALA A 613 6.00 16.18 8.74
CA ALA A 613 5.10 17.23 8.26
C ALA A 613 4.98 18.34 9.32
N THR A 614 5.40 19.57 8.99
CA THR A 614 5.08 20.74 9.81
C THR A 614 3.58 21.01 9.67
N VAL A 615 2.81 20.76 10.74
CA VAL A 615 1.34 20.85 10.77
C VAL A 615 0.84 22.10 10.05
N ALA A 616 0.14 21.90 8.92
CA ALA A 616 -0.33 22.96 8.05
C ALA A 616 -1.63 23.63 8.56
N ASN A 617 -1.66 23.95 9.85
CA ASN A 617 -2.54 24.92 10.50
C ASN A 617 -1.92 25.29 11.86
N GLY A 618 -1.91 26.57 12.19
CA GLY A 618 -1.09 27.09 13.28
C GLY A 618 -1.70 26.93 14.67
N GLU A 619 -1.36 25.84 15.37
CA GLU A 619 -1.23 25.86 16.83
C GLU A 619 -0.27 24.75 17.30
N ALA A 620 0.95 25.15 17.71
CA ALA A 620 2.00 24.22 18.13
C ALA A 620 1.88 23.85 19.62
N GLU A 621 0.67 23.53 20.09
CA GLU A 621 0.53 22.79 21.35
C GLU A 621 1.25 21.44 21.19
N GLY A 622 2.22 21.19 22.07
CA GLY A 622 3.15 20.08 21.86
C GLY A 622 2.44 18.73 21.82
N ILE A 623 2.57 18.02 20.69
CA ILE A 623 2.22 16.61 20.57
C ILE A 623 3.03 15.85 21.62
N LYS A 624 2.42 15.60 22.78
CA LYS A 624 2.97 14.72 23.80
C LYS A 624 3.00 13.32 23.19
N ALA A 625 4.20 12.78 23.00
CA ALA A 625 4.38 11.36 22.71
C ALA A 625 3.56 10.57 23.74
N LYS A 626 2.68 9.68 23.27
CA LYS A 626 1.74 8.95 24.13
C LYS A 626 2.46 7.82 24.84
N LEU A 627 3.11 8.16 25.98
CA LEU A 627 3.49 7.23 27.04
C LEU A 627 2.36 6.24 27.35
#